data_AF-A0AAW4RKD1-F1
#
_entry.id   AF-A0AAW4RKD1-F1
#
_cell.length_a   1.000
_cell.length_b   1.000
_cell.length_c   1.000
_cell.angle_alpha   90.00
_cell.angle_beta   90.00
_cell.angle_gamma   90.00
#
_symmetry.space_group_name_H-M   'P 1'
#
loop_
_entity.id
_entity.type
_entity.pdbx_description
1 polymer ?
#
loop_
_entity_poly.entity_id
_entity_poly.type
_entity_poly.pdbx_seq_one_letter_code
_entity_poly.pdbx_strand_id
1 'polypeptide(L)'
;MTATNHYRDQIGRAMDRLAQLQAKELLAKQRREAKAQETAKREEMKRRHRVADLVFLAGAHALDDAELVGALLEHTARRNDQNMRELVHAKGSERLKRH
;
A
#
# COMPACT_ATOMS: atom_id res chain seq x y z
N MET A 1 -5.88 9.88 -61.70
CA MET A 1 -6.59 9.38 -60.50
C MET A 1 -5.58 9.08 -59.37
N THR A 2 -4.85 10.10 -58.89
CA THR A 2 -3.73 9.93 -57.94
C THR A 2 -3.90 10.72 -56.62
N ALA A 3 -4.80 11.71 -56.59
CA ALA A 3 -5.06 12.52 -55.40
C ALA A 3 -5.77 11.73 -54.28
N THR A 4 -6.68 10.82 -54.62
CA THR A 4 -7.47 10.04 -53.65
C THR A 4 -6.61 9.06 -52.83
N ASN A 5 -5.54 8.52 -53.42
CA ASN A 5 -4.60 7.63 -52.72
C ASN A 5 -3.71 8.41 -51.75
N HIS A 6 -3.30 9.63 -52.10
CA HIS A 6 -2.42 10.44 -51.26
C HIS A 6 -3.08 10.91 -49.96
N TYR A 7 -4.39 11.19 -50.00
CA TYR A 7 -5.17 11.48 -48.79
C TYR A 7 -5.35 10.25 -47.91
N ARG A 8 -5.61 9.08 -48.53
CA ARG A 8 -5.79 7.82 -47.79
C ARG A 8 -4.51 7.41 -47.06
N ASP A 9 -3.35 7.60 -47.69
CA ASP A 9 -2.04 7.35 -47.08
C ASP A 9 -1.69 8.36 -45.97
N GLN A 10 -2.08 9.63 -46.10
CA GLN A 10 -1.91 10.61 -45.02
C GLN A 10 -2.79 10.28 -43.80
N ILE A 11 -4.02 9.84 -44.03
CA ILE A 11 -4.96 9.42 -42.98
C ILE A 11 -4.42 8.16 -42.27
N GLY A 12 -3.92 7.17 -43.02
CA GLY A 12 -3.32 5.97 -42.46
C GLY A 12 -2.11 6.27 -41.57
N ARG A 13 -1.17 7.11 -42.04
CA ARG A 13 0.01 7.50 -41.25
C ARG A 13 -0.34 8.32 -40.01
N ALA A 14 -1.37 9.17 -40.07
CA ALA A 14 -1.86 9.91 -38.92
C ALA A 14 -2.49 8.96 -37.88
N MET A 15 -3.25 7.97 -38.34
CA MET A 15 -3.88 6.95 -37.49
C MET A 15 -2.83 6.04 -36.84
N ASP A 16 -1.80 5.60 -37.58
CA ASP A 16 -0.71 4.79 -37.04
C ASP A 16 0.09 5.55 -35.97
N ARG A 17 0.33 6.86 -36.18
CA ARG A 17 0.98 7.72 -35.17
C ARG A 17 0.12 7.88 -33.92
N LEU A 18 -1.20 8.02 -34.07
CA LEU A 18 -2.13 8.10 -32.94
C LEU A 18 -2.15 6.78 -32.16
N ALA A 19 -2.22 5.64 -32.85
CA ALA A 19 -2.20 4.32 -32.23
C ALA A 19 -0.87 4.05 -31.49
N GLN A 20 0.27 4.46 -32.06
CA GLN A 20 1.57 4.37 -31.39
C GLN A 20 1.66 5.24 -30.14
N LEU A 21 1.06 6.44 -30.15
CA LEU A 21 1.02 7.31 -28.97
C LEU A 21 0.11 6.72 -27.89
N GLN A 22 -1.09 6.25 -28.27
CA GLN A 22 -2.01 5.60 -27.32
C GLN A 22 -1.42 4.32 -26.71
N ALA A 23 -0.72 3.50 -27.50
CA ALA A 23 -0.03 2.31 -26.99
C ALA A 23 1.10 2.69 -26.01
N LYS A 24 1.87 3.75 -26.29
CA LYS A 24 2.90 4.27 -25.37
C LYS A 24 2.30 4.82 -24.08
N GLU A 25 1.18 5.54 -24.16
CA GLU A 25 0.47 6.06 -22.99
C GLU A 25 -0.12 4.94 -22.12
N LEU A 26 -0.71 3.91 -22.73
CA LEU A 26 -1.21 2.72 -22.02
C LEU A 26 -0.08 1.98 -21.28
N LEU A 27 1.06 1.76 -21.95
CA LEU A 27 2.22 1.13 -21.32
C LEU A 27 2.83 2.02 -20.22
N ALA A 28 2.86 3.34 -20.41
CA ALA A 28 3.32 4.28 -19.39
C ALA A 28 2.38 4.28 -18.17
N LYS A 29 1.07 4.22 -18.39
CA LYS A 29 0.05 4.14 -17.34
C LYS A 29 0.15 2.82 -16.57
N GLN A 30 0.23 1.68 -17.27
CA GLN A 30 0.44 0.37 -16.65
C GLN A 30 1.74 0.32 -15.83
N ARG A 31 2.83 0.89 -16.32
CA ARG A 31 4.09 0.98 -15.56
C ARG A 31 3.96 1.83 -14.29
N ARG A 32 3.20 2.93 -14.35
CA ARG A 32 2.93 3.77 -13.18
C ARG A 32 2.05 3.06 -12.16
N GLU A 33 1.00 2.39 -12.61
CA GLU A 33 0.11 1.61 -11.74
C GLU A 33 0.82 0.41 -11.12
N ALA A 34 1.62 -0.34 -11.89
CA ALA A 34 2.44 -1.44 -11.37
C ALA A 34 3.46 -0.96 -10.34
N LYS A 35 4.14 0.17 -10.60
CA LYS A 35 5.04 0.79 -9.62
C LYS A 35 4.30 1.23 -8.36
N ALA A 36 3.13 1.87 -8.50
CA ALA A 36 2.31 2.29 -7.36
C ALA A 36 1.84 1.10 -6.51
N GLN A 37 1.47 -0.01 -7.15
CA GLN A 37 1.09 -1.24 -6.47
C GLN A 37 2.29 -1.89 -5.77
N GLU A 38 3.47 -1.94 -6.40
CA GLU A 38 4.69 -2.43 -5.74
C GLU A 38 5.08 -1.55 -4.55
N THR A 39 5.02 -0.22 -4.68
CA THR A 39 5.31 0.67 -3.55
C THR A 39 4.31 0.51 -2.42
N ALA A 40 3.02 0.38 -2.73
CA ALA A 40 1.98 0.15 -1.72
C ALA A 40 2.19 -1.20 -1.00
N LYS A 41 2.47 -2.29 -1.73
CA LYS A 41 2.78 -3.60 -1.15
C LYS A 41 4.02 -3.55 -0.27
N ARG A 42 5.06 -2.82 -0.69
CA ARG A 42 6.30 -2.67 0.07
C ARG A 42 6.10 -1.87 1.35
N GLU A 43 5.28 -0.82 1.31
CA GLU A 43 4.90 -0.09 2.51
C GLU A 43 4.05 -0.92 3.47
N GLU A 44 3.14 -1.73 2.95
CA GLU A 44 2.33 -2.64 3.77
C GLU A 44 3.19 -3.71 4.41
N MET A 45 4.15 -4.30 3.68
CA MET A 45 5.12 -5.23 4.27
C MET A 45 5.99 -4.56 5.33
N LYS A 46 6.43 -3.31 5.12
CA LYS A 46 7.15 -2.54 6.14
C LYS A 46 6.29 -2.28 7.38
N ARG A 47 4.99 -2.00 7.20
CA ARG A 47 4.05 -1.85 8.33
C ARG A 47 3.89 -3.15 9.08
N ARG A 48 3.72 -4.28 8.37
CA ARG A 48 3.61 -5.61 8.99
C ARG A 48 4.86 -5.98 9.79
N HIS A 49 6.06 -5.72 9.25
CA HIS A 49 7.31 -5.91 9.99
C HIS A 49 7.37 -5.04 11.25
N ARG A 50 7.05 -3.74 11.14
CA ARG A 50 7.01 -2.87 12.33
C ARG A 50 6.03 -3.36 13.39
N VAL A 51 4.87 -3.90 12.98
CA VAL A 51 3.91 -4.48 13.94
C VAL A 51 4.51 -5.72 14.61
N ALA A 52 5.18 -6.60 13.86
CA ALA A 52 5.88 -7.74 14.44
C ALA A 52 6.97 -7.30 15.43
N ASP A 53 7.81 -6.33 15.07
CA ASP A 53 8.85 -5.78 15.95
C ASP A 53 8.25 -5.22 17.25
N LEU A 54 7.09 -4.56 17.18
CA LEU A 54 6.37 -4.07 18.36
C LEU A 54 5.84 -5.21 19.24
N VAL A 55 5.39 -6.32 18.65
CA VAL A 55 4.99 -7.53 19.40
C VAL A 55 6.21 -8.12 20.14
N PHE A 56 7.37 -8.17 19.48
CA PHE A 56 8.61 -8.60 20.13
C PHE A 56 9.04 -7.66 21.27
N LEU A 57 8.98 -6.34 21.06
CA LEU A 57 9.33 -5.32 22.05
C LEU A 57 8.40 -5.32 23.27
N ALA A 58 7.12 -5.64 23.05
CA ALA A 58 6.14 -5.84 24.12
C ALA A 58 6.38 -7.14 24.92
N GLY A 59 7.29 -8.03 24.47
CA GLY A 59 7.47 -9.36 25.05
C GLY A 59 6.31 -10.30 24.73
N ALA A 60 5.42 -9.90 23.83
CA ALA A 60 4.20 -10.62 23.47
C ALA A 60 4.46 -11.76 22.48
N HIS A 61 5.71 -11.93 22.02
CA HIS A 61 6.14 -13.03 21.13
C HIS A 61 6.08 -14.42 21.77
N ALA A 62 5.97 -14.49 23.10
CA ALA A 62 5.81 -15.75 23.84
C ALA A 62 4.33 -16.12 24.07
N LEU A 63 3.40 -15.21 23.75
CA LEU A 63 1.96 -15.47 23.81
C LEU A 63 1.54 -16.30 22.60
N ASP A 64 0.53 -17.14 22.78
CA ASP A 64 -0.07 -17.87 21.68
C ASP A 64 -0.74 -16.91 20.68
N ASP A 65 -0.81 -17.30 19.40
CA ASP A 65 -1.39 -16.48 18.35
C ASP A 65 -2.84 -16.08 18.67
N ALA A 66 -3.64 -17.00 19.24
CA ALA A 66 -5.02 -16.71 19.61
C ALA A 66 -5.10 -15.75 20.81
N GLU A 67 -4.18 -15.87 21.77
CA GLU A 67 -4.10 -15.00 22.94
C GLU A 67 -3.68 -13.58 22.55
N LEU A 68 -2.69 -13.45 21.66
CA LEU A 68 -2.22 -12.16 21.13
C LEU A 68 -3.34 -11.44 20.38
N VAL A 69 -4.02 -12.16 19.47
CA VAL A 69 -5.14 -11.60 18.70
C VAL A 69 -6.30 -11.24 19.62
N GLY A 70 -6.62 -12.10 20.59
CA GLY A 70 -7.67 -11.86 21.59
C GLY A 70 -7.43 -10.59 22.41
N ALA A 71 -6.22 -10.40 22.93
CA ALA A 71 -5.83 -9.22 23.70
C ALA A 71 -5.92 -7.93 22.87
N LEU A 72 -5.50 -7.98 21.60
CA LEU A 72 -5.63 -6.83 20.69
C LEU A 72 -7.10 -6.51 20.38
N LEU A 73 -7.92 -7.53 20.12
CA LEU A 73 -9.35 -7.35 19.87
C LEU A 73 -10.06 -6.74 21.08
N GLU A 74 -9.78 -7.25 22.28
CA GLU A 74 -10.33 -6.74 23.52
C GLU A 74 -9.96 -5.26 23.73
N HIS A 75 -8.71 -4.88 23.46
CA HIS A 75 -8.28 -3.49 23.52
C HIS A 75 -9.00 -2.62 22.48
N THR A 76 -9.16 -3.10 21.24
CA THR A 76 -9.89 -2.35 20.19
C THR A 76 -11.38 -2.21 20.50
N ALA A 77 -12.00 -3.20 21.16
CA ALA A 77 -13.40 -3.14 21.59
C ALA A 77 -13.60 -2.15 22.74
N ARG A 78 -12.65 -2.11 23.70
CA ARG A 78 -12.65 -1.15 24.82
C ARG A 78 -12.11 0.22 24.43
N ARG A 79 -11.80 0.45 23.16
CA ARG A 79 -11.25 1.71 22.67
C ARG A 79 -12.17 2.88 23.04
N ASN A 80 -13.47 2.75 23.21
CA ASN A 80 -14.29 3.91 23.60
C ASN A 80 -14.06 4.45 25.02
N ASP A 81 -13.32 3.73 25.85
CA ASP A 81 -12.91 4.21 27.17
C ASP A 81 -11.62 5.06 27.05
N GLN A 82 -11.78 6.38 27.22
CA GLN A 82 -10.70 7.35 27.06
C GLN A 82 -9.60 7.17 28.10
N ASN A 83 -9.97 6.80 29.34
CA ASN A 83 -9.00 6.53 30.42
C ASN A 83 -8.16 5.29 30.09
N MET A 84 -8.79 4.27 29.52
CA MET A 84 -8.09 3.06 29.10
C MET A 84 -7.12 3.32 27.93
N ARG A 85 -7.48 4.21 26.99
CA ARG A 85 -6.55 4.63 25.92
C ARG A 85 -5.32 5.33 26.47
N GLU A 86 -5.51 6.31 27.35
CA GLU A 86 -4.42 7.11 27.90
C GLU A 86 -3.46 6.24 28.72
N LEU A 87 -4.01 5.34 29.53
CA LEU A 87 -3.21 4.39 30.33
C LEU A 87 -2.39 3.43 29.45
N VAL A 88 -3.00 2.83 28.42
CA VAL A 88 -2.29 1.92 27.51
C VAL A 88 -1.24 2.66 26.67
N HIS A 89 -1.55 3.89 26.23
CA HIS A 89 -0.60 4.73 25.49
C HIS A 89 0.60 5.14 26.36
N ALA A 90 0.37 5.54 27.61
CA ALA A 90 1.44 5.87 28.55
C ALA A 90 2.35 4.65 28.81
N LYS A 91 1.76 3.47 29.03
CA LYS A 91 2.50 2.23 29.26
C LYS A 91 3.35 1.84 28.04
N GLY A 92 2.80 1.96 26.83
CA GLY A 92 3.54 1.73 25.59
C GLY A 92 4.67 2.73 25.37
N SER A 93 4.43 4.02 25.63
CA SER A 93 5.44 5.08 25.52
C SER A 93 6.62 4.86 26.46
N GLU A 94 6.36 4.45 27.70
CA GLU A 94 7.43 4.13 28.66
C GLU A 94 8.25 2.90 28.24
N ARG A 95 7.61 1.90 27.63
CA ARG A 95 8.33 0.72 27.11
C ARG A 95 9.21 1.07 25.91
N LEU A 96 8.74 1.94 25.02
CA LEU A 96 9.51 2.43 23.87
C LEU A 96 10.69 3.32 24.25
N LYS A 97 10.63 4.06 25.37
CA LYS A 97 11.76 4.88 25.87
C LYS A 97 12.86 4.06 26.54
N ARG A 98 12.54 2.86 27.03
CA ARG A 98 13.47 1.99 27.77
C ARG A 98 14.30 1.07 26.87
N HIS A 99 14.07 1.11 25.55
CA HIS A 99 14.78 0.34 24.53
C HIS A 99 15.45 1.27 23.54
#